data_AF-A0AAR5PZE2-F1
#
_entry.id   AF-A0AAR5PZE2-F1
#
_cell.length_a   1.000
_cell.length_b   1.000
_cell.length_c   1.000
_cell.angle_alpha   90.00
_cell.angle_beta   90.00
_cell.angle_gamma   90.00
#
_symmetry.space_group_name_H-M   'P 1'
#
loop_
_entity.id
_entity.type
_entity.pdbx_description
1 polymer ?
#
loop_
_entity_poly.entity_id
_entity_poly.type
_entity_poly.pdbx_seq_one_letter_code
_entity_poly.pdbx_strand_id
1 'polypeptide(L)'
;MDCGKGSSVCLVGDNLDYVLFKLAIEAASRGRRVWFISVKPLEKVPPEIEPPCKQILQLITFIYLSDFARLMRHLNGIHKWKHLPSVVVVKGFDAYCDQSGCGLSSRGAAFLMATLLDCLRFLGKKQACSSVLVISCSKSALSQAAPADSVKVLVDMYLDFFFPPVEDSAGLLERIKALDLLN
;
A
#
# COMPACT_ATOMS: atom_id res chain seq x y z
N MET A 1 -24.08 -2.00 -12.03
CA MET A 1 -23.05 -2.68 -11.21
C MET A 1 -21.71 -2.09 -11.59
N ASP A 2 -21.27 -1.05 -10.88
CA ASP A 2 -19.94 -0.45 -11.08
C ASP A 2 -18.87 -1.34 -10.42
N CYS A 3 -18.53 -2.44 -11.09
CA CYS A 3 -17.62 -3.48 -10.60
C CYS A 3 -16.12 -3.07 -10.68
N GLY A 4 -15.82 -1.77 -10.54
CA GLY A 4 -14.50 -1.21 -10.86
C GLY A 4 -13.97 -0.13 -9.92
N LYS A 5 -14.65 0.17 -8.81
CA LYS A 5 -14.14 1.14 -7.83
C LYS A 5 -13.06 0.47 -6.99
N GLY A 6 -11.80 0.76 -7.32
CA GLY A 6 -10.69 0.49 -6.42
C GLY A 6 -10.54 1.65 -5.44
N SER A 7 -10.22 1.35 -4.18
CA SER A 7 -9.97 2.36 -3.15
C SER A 7 -8.48 2.45 -2.84
N SER A 8 -8.00 3.66 -2.60
CA SER A 8 -6.60 3.94 -2.33
C SER A 8 -6.41 4.74 -1.05
N VAL A 9 -5.48 4.30 -0.21
CA VAL A 9 -5.20 4.88 1.09
C VAL A 9 -3.72 5.14 1.24
N CYS A 10 -3.37 6.32 1.74
CA CYS A 10 -2.02 6.64 2.16
C CYS A 10 -1.94 6.85 3.67
N LEU A 11 -1.00 6.14 4.29
CA LEU A 11 -0.69 6.23 5.71
C LEU A 11 0.67 6.89 5.89
N VAL A 12 0.75 7.86 6.78
CA VAL A 12 2.00 8.55 7.07
C VAL A 12 2.47 8.22 8.48
N GLY A 13 3.73 7.84 8.65
CA GLY A 13 4.31 7.55 9.97
C GLY A 13 5.60 6.76 9.91
N ASP A 14 6.37 6.79 11.01
CA ASP A 14 7.69 6.17 11.08
C ASP A 14 7.66 4.74 11.67
N ASN A 15 6.49 4.26 12.09
CA ASN A 15 6.30 2.89 12.60
C ASN A 15 4.89 2.37 12.27
N LEU A 16 4.66 2.04 11.00
CA LEU A 16 3.36 1.57 10.51
C LEU A 16 3.31 0.04 10.35
N ASP A 17 4.32 -0.68 10.83
CA ASP A 17 4.47 -2.12 10.62
C ASP A 17 3.31 -2.90 11.21
N TYR A 18 2.93 -2.57 12.45
CA TYR A 18 1.76 -3.12 13.10
C TYR A 18 0.49 -2.90 12.27
N VAL A 19 0.22 -1.65 11.89
CA VAL A 19 -1.02 -1.28 11.18
C VAL A 19 -1.09 -1.96 9.82
N LEU A 20 -0.03 -1.88 9.01
CA LEU A 20 0.02 -2.47 7.68
C LEU A 20 -0.10 -3.99 7.73
N PHE A 21 0.59 -4.64 8.68
CA PHE A 21 0.54 -6.09 8.80
C PHE A 21 -0.83 -6.56 9.33
N LYS A 22 -1.43 -5.83 10.27
CA LYS A 22 -2.77 -6.12 10.78
C LYS A 22 -3.82 -5.97 9.69
N LEU A 23 -3.73 -4.94 8.84
CA LEU A 23 -4.59 -4.78 7.68
C LEU A 23 -4.45 -5.93 6.67
N ALA A 24 -3.22 -6.38 6.42
CA ALA A 24 -2.97 -7.53 5.55
C ALA A 24 -3.57 -8.83 6.11
N ILE A 25 -3.41 -9.07 7.41
CA ILE A 25 -4.03 -10.21 8.10
C ILE A 25 -5.54 -10.11 8.04
N GLU A 26 -6.13 -8.95 8.31
CA GLU A 26 -7.59 -8.79 8.32
C GLU A 26 -8.19 -9.02 6.94
N ALA A 27 -7.57 -8.49 5.88
CA ALA A 27 -7.96 -8.78 4.52
C ALA A 27 -7.87 -10.29 4.21
N ALA A 28 -6.77 -10.92 4.57
CA ALA A 28 -6.58 -12.37 4.39
C ALA A 28 -7.58 -13.21 5.19
N SER A 29 -7.93 -12.81 6.41
CA SER A 29 -8.97 -13.47 7.22
C SER A 29 -10.35 -13.41 6.57
N ARG A 30 -10.62 -12.38 5.76
CA ARG A 30 -11.82 -12.26 4.92
C ARG A 30 -11.72 -13.02 3.59
N GLY A 31 -10.67 -13.83 3.40
CA GLY A 31 -10.43 -14.61 2.18
C GLY A 31 -9.81 -13.83 1.04
N ARG A 32 -9.41 -12.56 1.25
CA ARG A 32 -8.83 -11.71 0.21
C ARG A 32 -7.35 -11.98 0.05
N ARG A 33 -6.88 -12.05 -1.19
CA ARG A 33 -5.46 -12.22 -1.49
C ARG A 33 -4.75 -10.89 -1.37
N VAL A 34 -3.63 -10.88 -0.66
CA VAL A 34 -2.88 -9.67 -0.34
C VAL A 34 -1.49 -9.76 -0.96
N TRP A 35 -1.06 -8.70 -1.64
CA TRP A 35 0.36 -8.47 -1.89
C TRP A 35 0.89 -7.52 -0.82
N PHE A 36 1.90 -7.97 -0.08
CA PHE A 36 2.62 -7.14 0.88
C PHE A 36 4.00 -6.83 0.31
N ILE A 37 4.13 -5.64 -0.27
CA ILE A 37 5.32 -5.19 -0.97
C ILE A 37 6.15 -4.30 -0.03
N SER A 38 7.45 -4.57 0.09
CA SER A 38 8.36 -3.75 0.89
C SER A 38 9.78 -3.79 0.34
N VAL A 39 10.60 -2.80 0.70
CA VAL A 39 12.02 -2.76 0.27
C VAL A 39 12.83 -3.87 0.95
N LYS A 40 12.57 -4.09 2.24
CA LYS A 40 13.26 -5.08 3.07
C LYS A 40 12.29 -6.14 3.59
N PRO A 41 12.78 -7.37 3.87
CA PRO A 41 12.02 -8.38 4.59
C PRO A 41 11.44 -7.85 5.90
N LEU A 42 10.28 -8.36 6.28
CA LEU A 42 9.78 -8.17 7.65
C LEU A 42 10.63 -9.05 8.57
N GLU A 43 11.49 -8.44 9.37
CA GLU A 43 12.42 -9.18 10.24
C GLU A 43 11.67 -9.93 11.34
N LYS A 44 10.57 -9.35 11.84
CA LYS A 44 9.72 -9.93 12.89
C LYS A 44 8.27 -9.54 12.66
N VAL A 45 7.36 -10.43 13.05
CA VAL A 45 5.94 -10.07 13.23
C VAL A 45 5.88 -9.12 14.42
N PRO A 46 5.16 -7.98 14.30
CA PRO A 46 4.96 -7.07 15.44
C PRO A 46 4.46 -7.84 16.67
N PRO A 47 5.04 -7.63 17.86
CA PRO A 47 4.79 -8.46 19.04
C PRO A 47 3.33 -8.43 19.51
N GLU A 48 2.58 -7.39 19.14
CA GLU A 48 1.17 -7.21 19.47
C GLU A 48 0.23 -8.03 18.55
N ILE A 49 0.77 -8.73 17.55
CA ILE A 49 0.00 -9.52 16.59
C ILE A 49 0.11 -11.00 16.95
N GLU A 50 -1.02 -11.56 17.37
CA GLU A 50 -1.16 -13.01 17.51
C GLU A 50 -0.82 -13.69 16.17
N PRO A 51 0.03 -14.74 16.19
CA PRO A 51 0.44 -15.42 14.98
C PRO A 51 -0.78 -15.90 14.17
N PRO A 52 -0.99 -15.39 12.94
CA PRO A 52 -2.10 -15.83 12.12
C PRO A 52 -1.93 -17.31 11.74
N CYS A 53 -3.04 -18.02 11.58
CA CYS A 53 -2.99 -19.42 11.16
C CYS A 53 -2.42 -19.54 9.73
N LYS A 54 -1.88 -20.73 9.41
CA LYS A 54 -1.22 -20.99 8.12
C LYS A 54 -2.09 -20.66 6.90
N GLN A 55 -3.40 -20.86 7.00
CA GLN A 55 -4.35 -20.60 5.92
C GLN A 55 -4.44 -19.10 5.59
N ILE A 56 -4.47 -18.24 6.61
CA ILE A 56 -4.47 -16.78 6.45
C ILE A 56 -3.14 -16.33 5.82
N LEU A 57 -2.01 -16.83 6.32
CA LEU A 57 -0.70 -16.50 5.77
C LEU A 57 -0.54 -16.90 4.29
N GLN A 58 -1.15 -18.00 3.86
CA GLN A 58 -1.11 -18.43 2.45
C GLN A 58 -1.83 -17.46 1.50
N LEU A 59 -2.70 -16.59 2.01
CA LEU A 59 -3.35 -15.54 1.23
C LEU A 59 -2.52 -14.27 1.14
N ILE A 60 -1.44 -14.14 1.93
CA ILE A 60 -0.53 -12.99 1.92
C ILE A 60 0.75 -13.38 1.17
N THR A 61 0.98 -12.75 0.03
CA THR A 61 2.23 -12.88 -0.73
C THR A 61 3.15 -11.73 -0.37
N PHE A 62 4.26 -12.04 0.32
CA PHE A 62 5.31 -11.07 0.61
C PHE A 62 6.23 -10.89 -0.59
N ILE A 63 6.50 -9.65 -0.98
CA ILE A 63 7.26 -9.31 -2.17
C ILE A 63 8.29 -8.24 -1.81
N TYR A 64 9.57 -8.57 -1.97
CA TYR A 64 10.67 -7.69 -1.56
C TYR A 64 11.38 -7.09 -2.78
N LEU A 65 11.15 -5.81 -3.03
CA LEU A 65 11.64 -5.10 -4.21
C LEU A 65 12.52 -3.94 -3.75
N SER A 66 13.80 -3.96 -4.11
CA SER A 66 14.79 -3.02 -3.57
C SER A 66 14.66 -1.59 -4.08
N ASP A 67 13.99 -1.39 -5.22
CA ASP A 67 14.03 -0.13 -5.94
C ASP A 67 12.81 0.04 -6.85
N PHE A 68 12.65 1.27 -7.32
CA PHE A 68 11.60 1.69 -8.25
C PHE A 68 11.51 0.81 -9.50
N ALA A 69 12.65 0.50 -10.13
CA ALA A 69 12.67 -0.19 -11.40
C ALA A 69 12.16 -1.64 -11.25
N ARG A 70 12.50 -2.29 -10.13
CA ARG A 70 11.95 -3.60 -9.77
C ARG A 70 10.47 -3.55 -9.49
N LEU A 71 10.00 -2.54 -8.74
CA LEU A 71 8.58 -2.33 -8.47
C LEU A 71 7.78 -2.12 -9.77
N MET A 72 8.23 -1.20 -10.63
CA MET A 72 7.61 -0.95 -11.94
C MET A 72 7.57 -2.21 -12.81
N ARG A 73 8.68 -2.95 -12.90
CA ARG A 73 8.72 -4.20 -13.67
C ARG A 73 7.74 -5.25 -13.12
N HIS A 74 7.63 -5.33 -11.80
CA HIS A 74 6.70 -6.23 -11.13
C HIS A 74 5.25 -5.88 -11.44
N LEU A 75 4.88 -4.60 -11.30
CA LEU A 75 3.55 -4.09 -11.60
C LEU A 75 3.17 -4.25 -13.08
N ASN A 76 4.08 -3.92 -14.00
CA ASN A 76 3.85 -4.12 -15.44
C ASN A 76 3.67 -5.60 -15.82
N GLY A 77 4.21 -6.51 -15.01
CA GLY A 77 4.03 -7.96 -15.15
C GLY A 77 2.72 -8.50 -14.58
N ILE A 78 1.85 -7.67 -13.98
CA ILE A 78 0.68 -8.12 -13.21
C ILE A 78 -0.23 -9.08 -13.98
N HIS A 79 -0.40 -8.87 -15.29
CA HIS A 79 -1.23 -9.70 -16.15
C HIS A 79 -0.75 -11.16 -16.27
N LYS A 80 0.53 -11.43 -16.00
CA LYS A 80 1.15 -12.76 -16.09
C LYS A 80 0.97 -13.60 -14.82
N TRP A 81 0.49 -13.01 -13.72
CA TRP A 81 0.35 -13.72 -12.46
C TRP A 81 -0.88 -14.63 -12.45
N LYS A 82 -0.67 -15.88 -12.03
CA LYS A 82 -1.73 -16.89 -11.88
C LYS A 82 -2.69 -16.53 -10.74
N HIS A 83 -2.18 -15.88 -9.70
CA HIS A 83 -2.88 -15.57 -8.48
C HIS A 83 -2.81 -14.08 -8.22
N LEU A 84 -3.89 -13.39 -8.58
CA LEU A 84 -3.97 -11.94 -8.47
C LEU A 84 -4.42 -11.53 -7.05
N PRO A 85 -3.84 -10.46 -6.47
CA PRO A 85 -4.31 -9.91 -5.22
C PRO A 85 -5.59 -9.09 -5.44
N SER A 86 -6.41 -8.98 -4.41
CA SER A 86 -7.45 -7.94 -4.34
C SER A 86 -7.03 -6.79 -3.42
N VAL A 87 -5.97 -6.97 -2.62
CA VAL A 87 -5.41 -5.94 -1.75
C VAL A 87 -3.91 -5.83 -2.02
N VAL A 88 -3.42 -4.63 -2.26
CA VAL A 88 -2.00 -4.33 -2.46
C VAL A 88 -1.55 -3.38 -1.37
N VAL A 89 -0.61 -3.84 -0.55
CA VAL A 89 0.04 -3.05 0.50
C VAL A 89 1.46 -2.73 0.03
N VAL A 90 1.80 -1.44 -0.05
CA VAL A 90 3.15 -0.96 -0.39
C VAL A 90 3.72 -0.23 0.81
N LYS A 91 4.61 -0.91 1.55
CA LYS A 91 5.34 -0.34 2.67
C LYS A 91 6.54 0.46 2.18
N GLY A 92 6.64 1.71 2.63
CA GLY A 92 7.76 2.61 2.36
C GLY A 92 7.75 3.11 0.92
N PHE A 93 6.61 3.60 0.45
CA PHE A 93 6.41 4.13 -0.89
C PHE A 93 7.44 5.22 -1.24
N ASP A 94 7.76 6.07 -0.29
CA ASP A 94 8.77 7.12 -0.39
C ASP A 94 10.17 6.59 -0.75
N ALA A 95 10.56 5.41 -0.23
CA ALA A 95 11.83 4.78 -0.54
C ALA A 95 11.95 4.33 -2.01
N TYR A 96 10.83 4.14 -2.71
CA TYR A 96 10.81 3.88 -4.16
C TYR A 96 10.86 5.17 -4.99
N CYS A 97 10.55 6.32 -4.40
CA CYS A 97 10.45 7.58 -5.12
C CYS A 97 11.71 8.45 -5.00
N ASP A 98 12.50 8.22 -3.94
CA ASP A 98 13.75 8.93 -3.68
C ASP A 98 14.93 8.27 -4.41
N GLN A 99 14.98 8.41 -5.74
CA GLN A 99 16.05 7.83 -6.56
C GLN A 99 17.37 8.62 -6.53
N SER A 100 17.36 9.84 -5.98
CA SER A 100 18.49 10.77 -6.04
C SER A 100 18.92 11.32 -4.67
N GLY A 101 18.31 10.88 -3.56
CA GLY A 101 18.57 11.43 -2.22
C GLY A 101 18.04 12.86 -2.06
N CYS A 102 17.08 13.25 -2.88
CA CYS A 102 16.49 14.60 -2.91
C CYS A 102 15.01 14.60 -2.49
N GLY A 103 14.52 13.48 -1.95
CA GLY A 103 13.13 13.31 -1.51
C GLY A 103 12.19 12.82 -2.61
N LEU A 104 10.88 12.88 -2.33
CA LEU A 104 9.82 12.50 -3.26
C LEU A 104 9.87 13.32 -4.55
N SER A 105 10.50 12.79 -5.60
CA SER A 105 10.40 13.40 -6.92
C SER A 105 8.94 13.36 -7.39
N SER A 106 8.32 14.53 -7.56
CA SER A 106 6.88 14.63 -7.87
C SER A 106 6.49 13.84 -9.12
N ARG A 107 7.36 13.81 -10.14
CA ARG A 107 7.14 13.03 -11.37
C ARG A 107 7.25 11.52 -11.15
N GLY A 108 8.29 11.04 -10.46
CA GLY A 108 8.50 9.62 -10.23
C GLY A 108 7.42 9.02 -9.35
N ALA A 109 7.05 9.75 -8.29
CA ALA A 109 5.96 9.39 -7.39
C ALA A 109 4.60 9.38 -8.11
N ALA A 110 4.29 10.41 -8.91
CA ALA A 110 3.06 10.46 -9.69
C ALA A 110 2.96 9.28 -10.67
N PHE A 111 4.07 8.96 -11.35
CA PHE A 111 4.09 7.85 -12.30
C PHE A 111 3.91 6.49 -11.62
N LEU A 112 4.56 6.28 -10.47
CA LEU A 112 4.38 5.06 -9.69
C LEU A 112 2.94 4.94 -9.14
N MET A 113 2.38 6.04 -8.63
CA MET A 113 0.98 6.10 -8.18
C MET A 113 0.00 5.76 -9.29
N ALA A 114 0.14 6.41 -10.45
CA ALA A 114 -0.69 6.13 -11.61
C ALA A 114 -0.60 4.64 -12.02
N THR A 115 0.60 4.08 -12.04
CA THR A 115 0.83 2.66 -12.36
C THR A 115 0.16 1.73 -11.34
N LEU A 116 0.25 2.03 -10.04
CA LEU A 116 -0.40 1.27 -8.98
C LEU A 116 -1.93 1.32 -9.09
N LEU A 117 -2.49 2.49 -9.37
CA LEU A 117 -3.93 2.65 -9.55
C LEU A 117 -4.44 1.96 -10.81
N ASP A 118 -3.68 1.99 -11.90
CA ASP A 118 -4.03 1.26 -13.12
C ASP A 118 -3.95 -0.25 -12.90
N CYS A 119 -2.96 -0.73 -12.13
CA CYS A 119 -2.93 -2.10 -11.65
C CYS A 119 -4.17 -2.42 -10.81
N LEU A 120 -4.58 -1.54 -9.90
CA LEU A 120 -5.77 -1.71 -9.07
C LEU A 120 -7.05 -1.83 -9.91
N ARG A 121 -7.20 -0.97 -10.93
CA ARG A 121 -8.33 -1.01 -11.87
C ARG A 121 -8.34 -2.30 -12.68
N PHE A 122 -7.17 -2.77 -13.12
CA PHE A 122 -7.05 -4.05 -13.81
C PHE A 122 -7.47 -5.22 -12.90
N LEU A 123 -7.02 -5.22 -11.64
CA LEU A 123 -7.39 -6.23 -10.65
C LEU A 123 -8.89 -6.25 -10.39
N GLY A 124 -9.50 -5.08 -10.17
CA GLY A 124 -10.94 -4.96 -9.91
C GLY A 124 -11.78 -5.51 -11.07
N LYS A 125 -11.41 -5.14 -12.31
CA LYS A 125 -12.08 -5.67 -13.52
C LYS A 125 -11.93 -7.18 -13.67
N LYS A 126 -10.74 -7.73 -13.39
CA LYS A 126 -10.45 -9.16 -13.59
C LYS A 126 -11.03 -10.05 -12.49
N GLN A 127 -11.21 -9.53 -11.29
CA GLN A 127 -11.70 -10.29 -10.14
C GLN A 127 -13.17 -10.04 -9.80
N ALA A 128 -13.82 -9.08 -10.47
CA ALA A 128 -15.19 -8.64 -10.17
C ALA A 128 -15.39 -8.33 -8.65
N CYS A 129 -14.35 -7.81 -8.02
CA CYS A 129 -14.28 -7.52 -6.60
C CYS A 129 -13.67 -6.13 -6.41
N SER A 130 -14.06 -5.45 -5.31
CA SER A 130 -13.36 -4.25 -4.87
C SER A 130 -11.87 -4.53 -4.77
N SER A 131 -11.03 -3.59 -5.17
CA SER A 131 -9.58 -3.71 -5.05
C SER A 131 -9.07 -2.58 -4.18
N VAL A 132 -8.16 -2.87 -3.24
CA VAL A 132 -7.64 -1.88 -2.29
C VAL A 132 -6.15 -1.70 -2.45
N LEU A 133 -5.71 -0.44 -2.52
CA LEU A 133 -4.32 -0.04 -2.42
C LEU A 133 -4.08 0.65 -1.08
N VAL A 134 -3.10 0.18 -0.32
CA VAL A 134 -2.62 0.83 0.90
C VAL A 134 -1.15 1.14 0.70
N ILE A 135 -0.76 2.42 0.76
CA ILE A 135 0.63 2.85 0.72
C ILE A 135 1.03 3.44 2.06
N SER A 136 2.30 3.30 2.44
CA SER A 136 2.86 3.96 3.61
C SER A 136 4.02 4.87 3.24
N CYS A 137 4.10 6.04 3.86
CA CYS A 137 5.19 7.00 3.70
C CYS A 137 5.78 7.38 5.06
N SER A 138 7.11 7.57 5.13
CA SER A 138 7.76 8.13 6.31
C SER A 138 7.39 9.60 6.55
N LYS A 139 7.53 10.08 7.79
CA LYS A 139 7.30 11.51 8.11
C LYS A 139 8.37 12.40 7.45
N SER A 140 9.61 11.93 7.44
CA SER A 140 10.75 12.64 6.85
C SER A 140 10.60 12.83 5.34
N ALA A 141 9.99 11.88 4.63
CA ALA A 141 9.76 12.02 3.19
C ALA A 141 8.82 13.18 2.86
N LEU A 142 7.88 13.52 3.74
CA LEU A 142 6.94 14.64 3.55
C LEU A 142 7.56 15.98 3.88
N SER A 143 8.43 16.04 4.89
CA SER A 143 9.12 17.27 5.29
C SER A 143 10.28 17.63 4.36
N GLN A 144 10.91 16.63 3.73
CA GLN A 144 11.97 16.82 2.73
C GLN A 144 11.44 16.99 1.30
N ALA A 145 10.15 16.77 1.06
CA ALA A 145 9.54 17.04 -0.23
C ALA A 145 9.46 18.57 -0.47
N ALA A 146 10.28 19.08 -1.38
CA ALA A 146 10.14 20.42 -1.91
C ALA A 146 8.93 20.52 -2.88
N PRO A 147 8.24 21.68 -2.95
CA PRO A 147 7.50 22.28 -1.84
C PRO A 147 6.39 21.34 -1.33
N ALA A 148 5.82 21.62 -0.15
CA ALA A 148 4.70 20.87 0.44
C ALA A 148 3.52 20.63 -0.52
N ASP A 149 3.39 21.47 -1.55
CA ASP A 149 2.42 21.34 -2.64
C ASP A 149 2.59 20.06 -3.46
N SER A 150 3.81 19.52 -3.64
CA SER A 150 4.04 18.32 -4.46
C SER A 150 3.36 17.07 -3.90
N VAL A 151 3.45 16.88 -2.58
CA VAL A 151 2.80 15.74 -1.91
C VAL A 151 1.30 15.99 -1.83
N LYS A 152 0.89 17.22 -1.50
CA LYS A 152 -0.52 17.58 -1.49
C LYS A 152 -1.18 17.33 -2.85
N VAL A 153 -0.51 17.64 -3.95
CA VAL A 153 -0.97 17.32 -5.32
C VAL A 153 -1.06 15.82 -5.54
N LEU A 154 -0.09 15.02 -5.07
CA LEU A 154 -0.17 13.56 -5.19
C LEU A 154 -1.36 12.99 -4.41
N VAL A 155 -1.59 13.51 -3.22
CA VAL A 155 -2.73 13.13 -2.37
C VAL A 155 -4.04 13.54 -3.04
N ASP A 156 -4.18 14.81 -3.38
CA ASP A 156 -5.41 15.39 -3.93
C ASP A 156 -5.77 14.77 -5.30
N MET A 157 -4.79 14.35 -6.11
CA MET A 157 -5.06 13.79 -7.44
C MET A 157 -5.23 12.28 -7.48
N TYR A 158 -4.53 11.53 -6.63
CA TYR A 158 -4.42 10.07 -6.80
C TYR A 158 -5.02 9.26 -5.64
N LEU A 159 -5.21 9.85 -4.47
CA LEU A 159 -5.60 9.10 -3.27
C LEU A 159 -7.03 9.41 -2.86
N ASP A 160 -7.81 8.37 -2.55
CA ASP A 160 -9.16 8.53 -2.02
C ASP A 160 -9.13 8.94 -0.54
N PHE A 161 -8.17 8.39 0.20
CA PHE A 161 -8.02 8.64 1.63
C PHE A 161 -6.57 8.91 2.00
N PHE A 162 -6.37 9.92 2.85
CA PHE A 162 -5.07 10.29 3.38
C PHE A 162 -5.13 10.41 4.89
N PHE A 163 -4.25 9.68 5.56
CA PHE A 163 -4.10 9.73 7.01
C PHE A 163 -2.78 10.42 7.35
N PRO A 164 -2.84 11.66 7.90
CA PRO A 164 -1.65 12.37 8.34
C PRO A 164 -0.96 11.62 9.48
N PRO A 165 0.30 11.97 9.82
CA PRO A 165 1.03 11.26 10.86
C PRO A 165 0.28 11.27 12.19
N VAL A 166 -0.04 10.08 12.69
CA VAL A 166 -0.71 9.86 13.98
C VAL A 166 0.27 9.19 14.95
N GLU A 167 0.23 9.57 16.23
CA GLU A 167 1.06 8.95 17.27
C GLU A 167 0.50 7.59 17.73
N ASP A 168 -0.82 7.39 17.64
CA ASP A 168 -1.52 6.16 18.03
C ASP A 168 -1.87 5.26 16.83
N SER A 169 -1.26 4.07 16.80
CA SER A 169 -1.51 3.04 15.79
C SER A 169 -2.88 2.36 15.95
N ALA A 170 -3.42 2.26 17.16
CA ALA A 170 -4.71 1.61 17.42
C ALA A 170 -5.86 2.48 16.91
N GLY A 171 -5.87 3.77 17.26
CA GLY A 171 -6.83 4.73 16.74
C GLY A 171 -6.76 4.89 15.21
N LEU A 172 -5.56 4.81 14.62
CA LEU A 172 -5.41 4.82 13.16
C LEU A 172 -6.08 3.61 12.51
N LEU A 173 -5.90 2.41 13.07
CA LEU A 173 -6.51 1.19 12.55
C LEU A 173 -8.04 1.26 12.59
N GLU A 174 -8.63 1.74 13.69
CA GLU A 174 -10.08 1.90 13.81
C GLU A 174 -10.65 2.90 12.78
N ARG A 175 -9.93 3.99 12.51
CA ARG A 175 -10.33 4.94 11.47
C ARG A 175 -10.29 4.32 10.07
N ILE A 176 -9.30 3.46 9.77
CA ILE A 176 -9.22 2.76 8.48
C ILE A 176 -10.35 1.73 8.36
N LYS A 177 -10.66 1.01 9.44
CA LYS A 177 -11.79 0.06 9.47
C LYS A 177 -13.13 0.74 9.23
N ALA A 178 -13.32 1.95 9.77
CA ALA A 178 -14.54 2.73 9.56
C ALA A 178 -14.79 3.11 8.09
N LEU A 179 -13.75 3.08 7.24
CA LEU A 179 -13.89 3.30 5.80
C LEU A 179 -14.43 2.07 5.03
N ASP A 180 -14.53 0.93 5.71
CA ASP A 180 -15.07 -0.30 5.20
C ASP A 180 -14.46 -0.80 3.87
N LEU A 181 -13.17 -0.50 3.68
CA LEU A 181 -12.43 -0.79 2.44
C LEU A 181 -12.31 -2.30 2.15
N LEU A 182 -12.45 -3.10 3.21
CA LEU A 182 -12.22 -4.54 3.15
C LEU A 182 -13.51 -5.37 2.98
N ASN A 183 -14.69 -4.72 2.94
CA ASN A 183 -15.97 -5.37 2.63
C ASN A 183 -16.22 -5.50 1.12
#